data_AF-A0A2S6Q2V1-F1
#
_entry.id   AF-A0A2S6Q2V1-F1
#
_cell.length_a   1.000
_cell.length_b   1.000
_cell.length_c   1.000
_cell.angle_alpha   90.00
_cell.angle_beta   90.00
_cell.angle_gamma   90.00
#
_symmetry.space_group_name_H-M   'P 1'
#
loop_
_entity.id
_entity.type
_entity.pdbx_description
1 polymer ?
#
loop_
_entity_poly.entity_id
_entity_poly.type
_entity_poly.pdbx_seq_one_letter_code
_entity_poly.pdbx_strand_id
1 'polypeptide(L)' 'MGVSLTLDDGVITDVDVDPHATDETSLDYQERFAAAVPELVEGKRIDEVRLERVAGSSGTPDGFNDALTKIRDEASR' A
#
# COMPACT_ATOMS: atom_id res chain seq x y z
N MET A 1 -0.22 -7.67 6.72
CA MET A 1 0.86 -6.86 6.17
C MET A 1 0.73 -5.49 6.81
N GLY A 2 1.83 -4.92 7.29
CA GLY A 2 1.87 -3.53 7.74
C GLY A 2 1.98 -2.59 6.54
N VAL A 3 1.41 -1.38 6.65
CA VAL A 3 1.57 -0.33 5.63
C VAL A 3 1.86 0.98 6.36
N SER A 4 2.95 1.62 6.00
CA SER A 4 3.35 2.94 6.49
C SER A 4 3.58 3.88 5.32
N LEU A 5 3.16 5.14 5.46
CA LEU A 5 3.32 6.16 4.44
C LEU A 5 3.92 7.42 5.03
N THR A 6 4.81 8.05 4.28
CA THR A 6 5.20 9.44 4.52
C THR A 6 4.44 10.33 3.55
N LEU A 7 3.81 11.37 4.09
CA LEU A 7 3.03 12.33 3.32
C LEU A 7 3.66 13.73 3.43
N ASP A 8 3.73 14.43 2.31
CA ASP A 8 4.04 15.86 2.23
C ASP A 8 2.91 16.56 1.46
N ASP A 9 2.16 17.42 2.14
CA ASP A 9 0.96 18.10 1.59
C ASP A 9 -0.04 17.16 0.89
N GLY A 10 -0.22 15.96 1.44
CA GLY A 10 -1.09 14.91 0.91
C GLY A 10 -0.50 14.12 -0.27
N VAL A 11 0.72 14.42 -0.70
CA VAL A 11 1.50 13.63 -1.67
C VAL A 11 2.27 12.53 -0.94
N ILE A 12 2.21 11.31 -1.45
CA ILE A 12 3.00 10.18 -0.93
C ILE A 12 4.45 10.38 -1.35
N THR A 13 5.34 10.57 -0.39
CA THR A 13 6.79 10.74 -0.64
C THR A 13 7.60 9.47 -0.35
N ASP A 14 7.04 8.56 0.44
CA ASP A 14 7.64 7.28 0.78
C ASP A 14 6.54 6.30 1.19
N VAL A 15 6.71 5.03 0.85
CA VAL A 15 5.80 3.94 1.25
C VAL A 15 6.58 2.70 1.65
N ASP A 16 6.28 2.21 2.85
CA ASP A 16 6.82 0.98 3.38
C ASP A 16 5.69 -0.04 3.55
N VAL A 17 5.91 -1.23 3.00
CA VAL A 17 4.97 -2.35 3.07
C VAL A 17 5.69 -3.51 3.72
N ASP A 18 5.24 -3.90 4.91
CA ASP A 18 5.86 -4.92 5.76
C ASP A 18 5.13 -6.28 5.63
N PRO A 19 5.70 -7.26 4.89
CA PRO A 19 5.14 -8.60 4.77
C PRO A 19 5.26 -9.36 6.09
N HIS A 20 4.17 -9.98 6.53
CA HIS A 20 4.17 -10.75 7.79
C HIS A 20 3.45 -12.10 7.65
N ALA A 21 3.17 -12.54 6.42
CA ALA A 21 2.56 -13.84 6.19
C ALA A 21 3.49 -14.97 6.64
N THR A 22 2.91 -16.00 7.25
CA THR A 22 3.64 -17.20 7.66
C THR A 22 3.55 -18.34 6.65
N ASP A 23 2.54 -18.31 5.78
CA ASP A 23 2.39 -19.22 4.65
C ASP A 23 3.24 -18.72 3.47
N GLU A 24 4.07 -19.60 2.90
CA GLU A 24 5.05 -19.26 1.85
C GLU A 24 4.40 -18.64 0.60
N THR A 25 3.24 -19.15 0.18
CA THR A 25 2.53 -18.63 -0.98
C THR A 25 2.01 -17.22 -0.70
N SER A 26 1.44 -17.01 0.48
CA SER A 26 0.95 -15.71 0.92
C SER A 26 2.07 -14.70 1.12
N LEU A 27 3.25 -15.14 1.57
CA LEU A 27 4.45 -14.31 1.71
C LEU A 27 4.96 -13.85 0.36
N ASP A 28 5.11 -14.74 -0.62
CA ASP A 28 5.52 -14.40 -1.99
C ASP A 28 4.60 -13.34 -2.62
N TYR A 29 3.28 -13.43 -2.41
CA TYR A 29 2.36 -12.39 -2.87
C TYR A 29 2.53 -11.05 -2.14
N GLN A 30 2.81 -11.07 -0.82
CA GLN A 30 3.05 -9.82 -0.06
C GLN A 30 4.37 -9.17 -0.46
N GLU A 31 5.45 -9.94 -0.64
CA GLU A 31 6.76 -9.43 -1.07
C GLU A 31 6.70 -8.81 -2.48
N ARG A 32 6.06 -9.50 -3.44
CA ARG A 32 5.87 -8.96 -4.80
C ARG A 32 5.02 -7.69 -4.80
N PHE A 33 4.02 -7.64 -3.92
CA PHE A 33 3.21 -6.44 -3.76
C PHE A 33 4.04 -5.29 -3.15
N ALA A 34 4.78 -5.56 -2.08
CA ALA A 34 5.64 -4.58 -1.41
C ALA A 34 6.69 -4.00 -2.37
N ALA A 35 7.26 -4.82 -3.26
CA ALA A 35 8.19 -4.37 -4.28
C ALA A 35 7.54 -3.50 -5.38
N ALA A 36 6.28 -3.74 -5.72
CA ALA A 36 5.60 -3.06 -6.81
C ALA A 36 4.88 -1.77 -6.39
N VAL A 37 4.46 -1.66 -5.13
CA VAL A 37 3.68 -0.51 -4.63
C VAL A 37 4.41 0.83 -4.74
N PRO A 38 5.68 0.97 -4.31
CA PRO A 38 6.40 2.24 -4.35
C PRO A 38 6.32 2.92 -5.71
N GLU A 39 6.64 2.19 -6.78
CA GLU A 39 6.61 2.70 -8.15
C GLU A 39 5.20 3.11 -8.63
N LEU A 40 4.15 2.57 -8.01
CA LEU A 40 2.76 2.86 -8.37
C LEU A 40 2.16 4.04 -7.62
N VAL A 41 2.69 4.42 -6.46
CA VAL A 41 2.03 5.36 -5.54
C VAL A 41 2.88 6.55 -5.13
N GLU A 42 4.21 6.44 -5.14
CA GLU A 42 5.09 7.57 -4.81
C GLU A 42 4.91 8.72 -5.81
N GLY A 43 4.91 9.94 -5.29
CA GLY A 43 4.65 11.17 -6.05
C GLY A 43 3.18 11.40 -6.39
N LYS A 44 2.27 10.50 -6.02
CA LYS A 44 0.82 10.68 -6.21
C LYS A 44 0.17 11.18 -4.93
N ARG A 45 -0.96 11.88 -5.08
CA ARG A 45 -1.77 12.26 -3.92
C ARG A 45 -2.50 11.04 -3.36
N ILE A 46 -2.54 10.94 -2.05
CA ILE A 46 -3.12 9.79 -1.35
C ILE A 46 -4.63 9.61 -1.64
N ASP A 47 -5.34 10.68 -2.01
CA ASP A 47 -6.75 10.66 -2.42
C ASP A 47 -6.97 10.14 -3.85
N GLU A 48 -5.93 10.14 -4.69
CA GLU A 48 -5.98 9.70 -6.09
C GLU A 48 -5.51 8.25 -6.27
N VAL A 49 -4.85 7.67 -5.27
CA VAL A 49 -4.34 6.29 -5.33
C VAL A 49 -5.45 5.28 -5.05
N ARG A 50 -5.69 4.41 -6.04
CA ARG A 50 -6.50 3.20 -5.91
C ARG A 50 -5.89 2.08 -6.74
N LEU A 51 -5.46 1.00 -6.09
CA LEU A 51 -4.84 -0.14 -6.75
C LEU A 51 -5.89 -1.22 -7.02
N GLU A 52 -6.06 -1.64 -8.28
CA GLU A 52 -7.06 -2.66 -8.64
C GLU A 52 -6.47 -4.07 -8.69
N ARG A 53 -5.29 -4.25 -9.31
CA ARG A 53 -4.58 -5.52 -9.34
C ARG A 53 -3.08 -5.25 -9.43
N VAL A 54 -2.34 -5.77 -8.47
CA VAL A 54 -0.88 -5.63 -8.40
C VAL A 54 -0.28 -7.02 -8.23
N ALA A 55 0.72 -7.34 -9.05
CA ALA A 55 1.46 -8.60 -9.01
C ALA A 55 0.60 -9.88 -8.99
N GLY A 56 -0.57 -9.86 -9.64
CA GLY A 56 -1.47 -11.03 -9.73
C GLY A 56 -2.26 -11.35 -8.45
N SER A 57 -2.03 -10.63 -7.35
CA SER A 57 -2.82 -10.79 -6.12
C SER A 57 -4.13 -10.01 -6.23
N SER A 58 -5.25 -10.66 -5.92
CA SER A 58 -6.56 -10.00 -5.82
C SER A 58 -6.86 -9.49 -4.41
N GLY A 59 -6.28 -10.09 -3.36
CA GLY A 59 -6.59 -9.73 -1.96
C GLY A 59 -5.66 -8.66 -1.37
N THR A 60 -4.40 -8.61 -1.80
CA THR A 60 -3.42 -7.65 -1.27
C THR A 60 -3.74 -6.18 -1.63
N PRO A 61 -4.20 -5.85 -2.86
CA PRO A 61 -4.58 -4.49 -3.22
C PRO A 61 -5.76 -3.95 -2.38
N ASP A 62 -6.75 -4.78 -2.06
CA ASP A 62 -7.91 -4.37 -1.25
C ASP A 62 -7.47 -3.95 0.16
N GLY A 63 -6.66 -4.78 0.83
CA GLY A 63 -6.14 -4.45 2.16
C GLY A 63 -5.27 -3.19 2.19
N PHE A 64 -4.53 -2.93 1.10
CA PHE A 64 -3.76 -1.69 0.96
C PHE A 64 -4.67 -0.47 0.77
N ASN A 65 -5.68 -0.55 -0.10
CA ASN A 65 -6.64 0.54 -0.31
C ASN A 65 -7.41 0.88 0.98
N ASP A 66 -7.75 -0.13 1.79
CA ASP A 66 -8.37 0.06 3.10
C ASP A 66 -7.41 0.80 4.06
N ALA A 67 -6.11 0.45 4.04
CA ALA A 67 -5.10 1.14 4.82
C ALA A 67 -4.96 2.61 4.39
N LEU A 68 -4.92 2.90 3.09
CA LEU A 68 -4.90 4.28 2.57
C LEU A 68 -6.10 5.08 3.08
N THR A 69 -7.28 4.48 3.11
CA THR A 69 -8.50 5.12 3.60
C THR A 69 -8.37 5.52 5.07
N LYS A 70 -7.87 4.63 5.92
CA LYS A 70 -7.65 4.93 7.34
C LYS A 70 -6.60 6.02 7.53
N ILE A 71 -5.49 5.96 6.80
CA ILE A 71 -4.42 6.97 6.88
C ILE A 71 -4.96 8.35 6.47
N ARG A 72 -5.81 8.44 5.45
CA ARG A 72 -6.47 9.71 5.07
C ARG A 72 -7.37 10.26 6.18
N ASP A 73 -8.16 9.39 6.80
CA ASP A 73 -9.07 9.79 7.88
C ASP A 73 -8.29 10.25 9.13
N GLU A 74 -7.14 9.63 9.40
CA GLU A 74 -6.23 10.01 10.49
C GLU A 74 -5.45 11.30 10.18
N ALA A 75 -5.00 11.50 8.94
CA ALA A 75 -4.26 12.70 8.53
C ALA A 75 -5.16 13.94 8.37
N SER A 76 -6.48 13.76 8.21
CA SER A 76 -7.45 14.86 8.09
C SER A 76 -7.99 15.35 9.45
N ARG A 77 -7.57 14.74 10.56
CA ARG A 77 -7.95 15.13 11.93
C ARG A 77 -6.99 16.13 12.53
#